data_AF-A0A7C5VYU9-F1
#
_entry.id   AF-A0A7C5VYU9-F1
#
_cell.length_a   1.000
_cell.length_b   1.000
_cell.length_c   1.000
_cell.angle_alpha   90.00
_cell.angle_beta   90.00
_cell.angle_gamma   90.00
#
_symmetry.space_group_name_H-M   'P 1'
#
loop_
_entity.id
_entity.type
_entity.pdbx_description
1 polymer ?
#
loop_
_entity_poly.entity_id
_entity_poly.type
_entity_poly.pdbx_seq_one_letter_code
_entity_poly.pdbx_strand_id
1 'polypeptide(L)'
;MGKYDISLKELLEGSEREILSLLGIKFKSIKVQNVELFEVRERRVDKIYIGFIKQKKVVFHFEIQLQYQREFPLRMLEYFVLLKKRYKDYEIWQIVLCVGNKVPSRFVQKTPFSGVEYHFKVIDITKIPFRKFQGSNNPHVNALGILSRD
;
A
#
# COMPACT_ATOMS: atom_id res chain seq x y z
N MET A 1 -19.49 -17.37 7.29
CA MET A 1 -18.83 -18.43 6.49
C MET A 1 -19.91 -19.43 6.10
N GLY A 2 -20.05 -19.77 4.83
CA GLY A 2 -21.15 -20.63 4.38
C GLY A 2 -20.88 -22.10 4.75
N LYS A 3 -21.92 -22.91 5.00
CA LYS A 3 -21.78 -24.37 5.23
C LYS A 3 -20.96 -25.06 4.12
N TYR A 4 -21.11 -24.60 2.88
CA TYR A 4 -20.35 -25.10 1.72
C TYR A 4 -18.83 -24.86 1.82
N ASP A 5 -18.39 -23.77 2.45
CA ASP A 5 -16.94 -23.48 2.60
C ASP A 5 -16.26 -24.48 3.54
N ILE A 6 -17.00 -24.98 4.55
CA ILE A 6 -16.47 -25.93 5.54
C ILE A 6 -16.31 -27.30 4.87
N SER A 7 -17.36 -27.79 4.22
CA SER A 7 -17.33 -29.08 3.53
C SER A 7 -16.30 -29.13 2.40
N LEU A 8 -16.09 -28.02 1.68
CA LEU A 8 -15.05 -27.96 0.65
C LEU A 8 -13.65 -28.00 1.25
N LYS A 9 -13.40 -27.31 2.38
CA LYS A 9 -12.10 -27.37 3.06
C LYS A 9 -11.78 -28.78 3.55
N GLU A 10 -12.74 -29.46 4.18
CA GLU A 10 -12.61 -30.84 4.64
C GLU A 10 -12.31 -31.82 3.48
N LEU A 11 -12.89 -31.58 2.30
CA LEU A 11 -12.64 -32.41 1.11
C LEU A 11 -11.25 -32.19 0.51
N LEU A 12 -10.67 -30.99 0.70
CA LEU A 12 -9.34 -30.64 0.22
C LEU A 12 -8.23 -31.15 1.16
N GLU A 13 -8.54 -31.32 2.46
CA GLU A 13 -7.59 -31.85 3.44
C GLU A 13 -7.07 -33.23 3.02
N GLY A 14 -5.75 -33.35 2.89
CA GLY A 14 -5.08 -34.60 2.48
C GLY A 14 -4.98 -34.83 0.98
N SER A 15 -5.52 -33.92 0.14
CA SER A 15 -5.43 -33.98 -1.34
C SER A 15 -4.55 -32.89 -1.95
N GLU A 16 -3.78 -32.18 -1.11
CA GLU A 16 -3.04 -30.97 -1.50
C GLU A 16 -1.99 -31.28 -2.57
N ARG A 17 -1.34 -32.45 -2.48
CA ARG A 17 -0.32 -32.87 -3.43
C ARG A 17 -0.91 -33.14 -4.81
N GLU A 18 -2.02 -33.85 -4.86
CA GLU A 18 -2.75 -34.20 -6.07
C GLU A 18 -3.27 -32.93 -6.75
N ILE A 19 -3.84 -32.01 -5.98
CA ILE A 19 -4.36 -30.73 -6.49
C ILE A 19 -3.24 -29.88 -7.07
N LEU A 20 -2.12 -29.71 -6.35
CA LEU A 20 -0.99 -28.93 -6.87
C LEU A 20 -0.38 -29.57 -8.12
N SER A 21 -0.34 -30.91 -8.19
CA SER A 21 0.06 -31.64 -9.39
C SER A 21 -0.89 -31.41 -10.57
N LEU A 22 -2.21 -31.44 -10.33
CA LEU A 22 -3.23 -31.12 -11.34
C LEU A 22 -3.11 -29.67 -11.84
N LEU A 23 -2.68 -28.74 -10.99
CA LEU A 23 -2.37 -27.36 -11.35
C LEU A 23 -1.03 -27.19 -12.09
N GLY A 24 -0.32 -28.28 -12.38
CA GLY A 24 0.96 -28.27 -13.11
C GLY A 24 2.16 -27.83 -12.26
N ILE A 25 2.00 -27.73 -10.94
CA ILE A 25 3.06 -27.31 -10.02
C ILE A 25 3.86 -28.55 -9.61
N LYS A 26 5.13 -28.62 -10.02
CA LYS A 26 6.05 -29.71 -9.64
C LYS A 26 6.85 -29.32 -8.40
N PHE A 27 6.86 -30.18 -7.39
CA PHE A 27 7.61 -29.98 -6.15
C PHE A 27 8.36 -31.24 -5.74
N LYS A 28 9.55 -31.07 -5.16
CA LYS A 28 10.40 -32.17 -4.66
C LYS A 28 9.85 -32.77 -3.37
N SER A 29 9.27 -31.94 -2.51
CA SER A 29 8.56 -32.33 -1.29
C SER A 29 7.54 -31.25 -0.95
N ILE A 30 6.46 -31.64 -0.27
CA ILE A 30 5.44 -30.73 0.26
C ILE A 30 5.31 -30.97 1.75
N LYS A 31 5.26 -29.88 2.52
CA LYS A 31 4.88 -29.90 3.92
C LYS A 31 3.63 -29.05 4.06
N VAL A 32 2.52 -29.69 4.38
CA VAL A 32 1.29 -28.97 4.71
C VAL A 32 1.51 -28.29 6.05
N GLN A 33 1.33 -26.98 6.10
CA GLN A 33 1.44 -26.20 7.32
C GLN A 33 0.22 -25.31 7.44
N ASN A 34 -0.62 -25.59 8.45
CA ASN A 34 -1.67 -24.67 8.85
C ASN A 34 -1.00 -23.50 9.58
N VAL A 35 -1.03 -22.33 8.97
CA VAL A 35 -0.47 -21.10 9.53
C VAL A 35 -1.62 -20.20 9.93
N GLU A 36 -1.80 -20.03 11.24
CA GLU A 36 -2.65 -18.98 11.78
C GLU A 36 -1.82 -17.70 11.92
N LEU A 37 -2.26 -16.64 11.24
CA LEU A 37 -1.62 -15.34 11.30
C LEU A 37 -2.41 -14.44 12.26
N PHE A 38 -1.96 -14.35 13.51
CA PHE A 38 -2.50 -13.41 14.48
C PHE A 38 -1.72 -12.11 14.43
N GLU A 39 -2.40 -11.01 14.11
CA GLU A 39 -1.79 -9.68 14.09
C GLU A 39 -2.76 -8.64 14.67
N VAL A 40 -2.43 -8.13 15.85
CA VAL A 40 -3.06 -6.93 16.43
C VAL A 40 -2.01 -5.83 16.39
N ARG A 41 -2.16 -4.88 15.47
CA ARG A 41 -1.26 -3.73 15.34
C ARG A 41 -2.07 -2.46 15.17
N GLU A 42 -1.77 -1.46 15.97
CA GLU A 42 -2.23 -0.10 15.71
C GLU A 42 -1.43 0.48 14.54
N ARG A 43 -2.16 1.02 13.55
CA ARG A 43 -1.59 1.63 12.36
C ARG A 43 -2.08 3.06 12.28
N ARG A 44 -1.16 4.00 12.54
CA ARG A 44 -1.41 5.43 12.48
C ARG A 44 -0.80 5.98 11.20
N VAL A 45 -1.67 6.48 10.33
CA VAL A 45 -1.30 7.26 9.15
C VAL A 45 -1.05 8.71 9.54
N ASP A 46 -0.18 9.42 8.83
CA ASP A 46 0.14 10.80 9.16
C ASP A 46 -1.07 11.72 8.95
N LYS A 47 -1.67 11.68 7.75
CA LYS A 47 -2.88 12.45 7.42
C LYS A 47 -3.80 11.73 6.45
N ILE A 48 -5.10 11.91 6.69
CA ILE A 48 -6.19 11.55 5.76
C ILE A 48 -7.01 12.80 5.47
N TYR A 49 -7.36 13.00 4.20
CA TYR A 49 -8.39 13.93 3.79
C TYR A 49 -9.47 13.18 3.00
N ILE A 50 -10.72 13.54 3.21
CA ILE A 50 -11.85 13.00 2.45
C ILE A 50 -12.40 14.12 1.58
N GLY A 51 -12.58 13.84 0.30
CA GLY A 51 -13.10 14.81 -0.65
C GLY A 51 -13.78 14.16 -1.84
N PHE A 52 -14.05 14.98 -2.86
CA PHE A 52 -14.65 14.56 -4.11
C PHE A 52 -13.80 15.00 -5.29
N ILE A 53 -13.55 14.09 -6.24
CA ILE A 53 -12.95 14.39 -7.53
C ILE A 53 -13.91 13.91 -8.61
N LYS A 54 -14.36 14.82 -9.49
CA LYS A 54 -15.31 14.50 -10.58
C LYS A 54 -16.50 13.65 -10.09
N GLN A 55 -17.12 14.08 -8.98
CA GLN A 55 -18.25 13.41 -8.30
C GLN A 55 -17.96 12.06 -7.64
N LYS A 56 -16.72 11.56 -7.67
CA LYS A 56 -16.31 10.35 -6.94
C LYS A 56 -15.76 10.70 -5.57
N LYS A 57 -16.11 9.91 -4.56
CA LYS A 57 -15.55 10.04 -3.21
C LYS A 57 -14.10 9.55 -3.21
N VAL A 58 -13.19 10.35 -2.67
CA VAL A 58 -11.76 10.06 -2.64
C VAL A 58 -11.22 10.24 -1.22
N VAL A 59 -10.41 9.28 -0.78
CA VAL A 59 -9.56 9.37 0.40
C VAL A 59 -8.15 9.70 -0.08
N PHE A 60 -7.64 10.87 0.30
CA PHE A 60 -6.24 11.21 0.15
C PHE A 60 -5.49 10.79 1.39
N HIS A 61 -4.55 9.86 1.23
CA HIS A 61 -3.68 9.39 2.28
C HIS A 61 -2.27 9.93 2.06
N PHE A 62 -1.79 10.70 3.04
CA PHE A 62 -0.47 11.29 3.04
C PHE A 62 0.43 10.66 4.09
N GLU A 63 1.67 10.40 3.70
CA GLU A 63 2.77 10.03 4.58
C GLU A 63 3.96 10.97 4.33
N ILE A 64 4.62 11.41 5.39
CA ILE A 64 5.81 12.23 5.33
C ILE A 64 7.01 11.35 5.58
N GLN A 65 7.96 11.33 4.65
CA GLN A 65 9.16 10.51 4.76
C GLN A 65 10.43 11.36 4.64
N LEU A 66 11.15 11.46 5.75
CA LEU A 66 12.42 12.17 5.83
C LEU A 66 13.62 11.29 5.46
N GLN A 67 13.50 9.97 5.57
CA GLN A 67 14.61 9.03 5.33
C GLN A 67 14.14 7.79 4.57
N TYR A 68 15.01 7.17 3.78
CA TYR A 68 14.65 5.91 3.13
C TYR A 68 14.45 4.80 4.17
N GLN A 69 13.34 4.08 4.05
CA GLN A 69 13.06 2.90 4.85
C GLN A 69 12.67 1.75 3.93
N ARG A 70 13.38 0.62 4.04
CA ARG A 70 13.24 -0.54 3.14
C ARG A 70 11.81 -1.07 3.07
N GLU A 71 11.15 -1.20 4.22
CA GLU A 71 9.80 -1.76 4.32
C GLU A 71 8.68 -0.75 4.03
N PHE A 72 9.02 0.51 3.74
CA PHE A 72 8.04 1.57 3.51
C PHE A 72 7.04 1.27 2.39
N PRO A 73 7.44 0.72 1.23
CA PRO A 73 6.48 0.39 0.18
C PRO A 73 5.49 -0.71 0.58
N LEU A 74 5.93 -1.68 1.40
CA LEU A 74 5.04 -2.72 1.94
C LEU A 74 4.06 -2.13 2.96
N ARG A 75 4.52 -1.22 3.83
CA ARG A 75 3.63 -0.47 4.73
C ARG A 75 2.60 0.35 3.97
N MET A 76 2.98 0.97 2.85
CA MET A 76 2.04 1.68 1.99
C MET A 76 0.97 0.74 1.39
N LEU A 77 1.35 -0.47 0.97
CA LEU A 77 0.38 -1.47 0.53
C LEU A 77 -0.55 -1.91 1.67
N GLU A 78 -0.02 -2.12 2.87
CA GLU A 78 -0.81 -2.46 4.06
C GLU A 78 -1.85 -1.36 4.34
N TYR A 79 -1.43 -0.09 4.34
CA TYR A 79 -2.32 1.06 4.50
C TYR A 79 -3.39 1.13 3.41
N PHE A 80 -3.04 0.86 2.15
CA PHE A 80 -4.03 0.80 1.06
C PHE A 80 -5.14 -0.19 1.38
N VAL A 81 -4.77 -1.41 1.77
CA VAL A 81 -5.73 -2.49 2.05
C VAL A 81 -6.61 -2.12 3.24
N LEU A 82 -6.04 -1.59 4.32
CA LEU A 82 -6.79 -1.17 5.50
C LEU A 82 -7.77 -0.02 5.18
N LEU A 83 -7.31 0.99 4.44
CA LEU A 83 -8.14 2.12 4.02
C LEU A 83 -9.24 1.68 3.06
N LYS A 84 -8.95 0.79 2.11
CA LYS A 84 -9.96 0.27 1.18
C LYS A 84 -11.01 -0.58 1.88
N LYS A 85 -10.64 -1.34 2.91
CA LYS A 85 -11.59 -2.06 3.78
C LYS A 85 -12.50 -1.11 4.55
N ARG A 86 -11.95 0.00 5.08
CA ARG A 86 -12.70 1.01 5.83
C ARG A 86 -13.60 1.88 4.94
N TYR A 87 -13.11 2.26 3.77
CA TYR A 87 -13.77 3.17 2.82
C TYR A 87 -14.05 2.44 1.50
N LYS A 88 -14.92 1.42 1.55
CA LYS A 88 -15.17 0.46 0.46
C LYS A 88 -15.44 1.11 -0.90
N ASP A 89 -16.27 2.15 -0.90
CA ASP A 89 -16.73 2.81 -2.14
C ASP A 89 -15.88 4.03 -2.54
N TYR A 90 -14.81 4.31 -1.80
CA TYR A 90 -13.95 5.46 -2.05
C TYR A 90 -12.76 5.02 -2.90
N GLU A 91 -12.31 5.89 -3.79
CA GLU A 91 -10.97 5.78 -4.37
C GLU A 91 -9.93 6.14 -3.30
N ILE A 92 -8.83 5.39 -3.24
CA ILE A 92 -7.75 5.64 -2.28
C ILE A 92 -6.56 6.18 -3.06
N TRP A 93 -6.17 7.43 -2.78
CA TRP A 93 -5.05 8.10 -3.42
C TRP A 93 -3.93 8.27 -2.42
N GLN A 94 -2.86 7.51 -2.61
CA GLN A 94 -1.71 7.48 -1.72
C GLN A 94 -0.58 8.35 -2.21
N ILE A 95 -0.16 9.28 -1.35
CA ILE A 95 0.82 10.31 -1.65
C ILE A 95 1.85 10.33 -0.54
N VAL A 96 3.11 10.27 -0.92
CA VAL A 96 4.24 10.35 -0.01
C VAL A 96 4.95 11.65 -0.27
N LEU A 97 5.10 12.47 0.76
CA LEU A 97 5.87 13.69 0.74
C LEU A 97 7.27 13.38 1.25
N CYS A 98 8.30 13.60 0.44
CA CYS A 98 9.69 13.43 0.87
C CYS A 98 10.49 14.72 0.74
N VAL A 99 11.61 14.79 1.46
CA VAL A 99 12.54 15.92 1.43
C VAL A 99 13.90 15.41 0.97
N GLY A 100 14.28 15.71 -0.28
CA GLY A 100 15.64 15.48 -0.79
C GLY A 100 16.05 14.02 -0.93
N ASN A 101 15.10 13.08 -0.84
CA ASN A 101 15.36 11.64 -0.79
C ASN A 101 14.62 10.86 -1.89
N LYS A 102 15.27 9.81 -2.40
CA LYS A 102 14.69 8.87 -3.38
C LYS A 102 13.86 7.81 -2.66
N VAL A 103 12.65 8.16 -2.25
CA VAL A 103 11.65 7.16 -1.83
C VAL A 103 11.18 6.43 -3.09
N PRO A 104 11.25 5.09 -3.16
CA PRO A 104 10.72 4.35 -4.31
C PRO A 104 9.19 4.50 -4.32
N SER A 105 8.64 4.91 -5.46
CA SER A 105 7.19 5.08 -5.67
C SER A 105 6.47 3.77 -6.02
N ARG A 106 7.17 2.64 -5.91
CA ARG A 106 6.66 1.33 -6.28
C ARG A 106 7.16 0.24 -5.35
N PHE A 107 6.30 -0.76 -5.15
CA PHE A 107 6.64 -2.05 -4.58
C PHE A 107 6.40 -3.12 -5.64
N VAL A 108 7.41 -3.92 -5.92
CA VAL A 108 7.31 -5.03 -6.86
C VAL A 108 7.88 -6.27 -6.18
N GLN A 109 7.03 -7.27 -5.98
CA GLN A 109 7.43 -8.58 -5.51
C GLN A 109 7.04 -9.60 -6.59
N LYS A 110 8.05 -10.14 -7.28
CA LYS A 110 7.86 -11.14 -8.33
C LYS A 110 8.51 -12.45 -7.91
N THR A 111 7.81 -13.54 -8.15
CA THR A 111 8.32 -14.91 -8.09
C THR A 111 8.07 -15.56 -9.46
N PRO A 112 8.66 -16.73 -9.76
CA PRO A 112 8.35 -17.45 -10.99
C PRO A 112 6.87 -17.86 -11.14
N PHE A 113 6.07 -17.81 -10.07
CA PHE A 113 4.69 -18.32 -10.03
C PHE A 113 3.64 -17.26 -9.67
N SER A 114 4.04 -16.05 -9.27
CA SER A 114 3.14 -14.98 -8.87
C SER A 114 3.83 -13.62 -8.84
N GLY A 115 3.04 -12.54 -8.92
CA GLY A 115 3.56 -11.18 -8.83
C GLY A 115 2.59 -10.23 -8.13
N VAL A 116 3.13 -9.38 -7.28
CA VAL A 116 2.47 -8.22 -6.71
C VAL A 116 3.19 -6.98 -7.22
N GLU A 117 2.43 -6.10 -7.85
CA GLU A 117 2.91 -4.80 -8.31
C GLU A 117 1.98 -3.73 -7.75
N TYR A 118 2.55 -2.82 -6.97
CA TYR A 118 1.82 -1.79 -6.26
C TYR A 118 2.53 -0.45 -6.40
N HIS A 119 1.75 0.61 -6.62
CA HIS A 119 2.24 1.94 -6.91
C HIS A 119 1.57 2.98 -6.02
N PHE A 120 2.33 4.02 -5.68
CA PHE A 120 1.83 5.19 -4.99
C PHE A 120 2.59 6.42 -5.48
N LYS A 121 2.02 7.60 -5.25
CA LYS A 121 2.65 8.85 -5.67
C LYS A 121 3.72 9.24 -4.66
N VAL A 122 4.90 9.61 -5.15
CA VAL A 122 5.95 10.25 -4.34
C VAL A 122 6.16 11.65 -4.88
N ILE A 123 6.16 12.63 -3.98
CA ILE A 123 6.41 14.03 -4.28
C ILE A 123 7.59 14.47 -3.41
N ASP A 124 8.69 14.82 -4.06
CA ASP A 124 9.82 15.48 -3.41
C ASP A 124 9.54 16.97 -3.31
N ILE A 125 9.29 17.45 -2.10
CA ILE A 125 8.94 18.85 -1.84
C ILE A 125 10.08 19.78 -2.31
N THR A 126 11.34 19.32 -2.22
CA THR A 126 12.50 20.12 -2.62
C THR A 126 12.56 20.40 -4.12
N LYS A 127 11.80 19.65 -4.93
CA LYS A 127 11.70 19.82 -6.39
C LYS A 127 10.51 20.67 -6.83
N ILE A 128 9.66 21.08 -5.90
CA ILE A 128 8.56 21.99 -6.22
C ILE A 128 9.16 23.40 -6.28
N PRO A 129 9.01 24.13 -7.40
CA PRO A 129 9.59 25.46 -7.53
C PRO A 129 9.06 26.42 -6.46
N PHE A 130 9.92 27.26 -5.88
CA PHE A 130 9.56 28.19 -4.80
C PHE A 130 8.31 29.04 -5.15
N ARG A 131 8.22 29.50 -6.40
CA ARG A 131 7.08 30.27 -6.93
C ARG A 131 5.71 29.59 -6.79
N LYS A 132 5.66 28.26 -6.62
CA LYS A 132 4.41 27.53 -6.37
C LYS A 132 3.91 27.66 -4.94
N PHE A 133 4.78 28.05 -4.00
CA PHE A 133 4.43 28.34 -2.62
C PHE A 133 4.17 29.83 -2.39
N GLN A 134 4.74 30.69 -3.25
CA GLN A 134 4.50 32.14 -3.21
C GLN A 134 3.02 32.49 -3.44
N GLY A 135 2.54 33.53 -2.76
CA GLY A 135 1.18 34.05 -2.91
C GLY A 135 0.12 33.31 -2.07
N SER A 136 0.53 32.35 -1.22
CA SER A 136 -0.40 31.80 -0.24
C SER A 136 -0.56 32.75 0.95
N ASN A 137 -1.81 33.02 1.34
CA ASN A 137 -2.11 33.71 2.60
C ASN A 137 -1.84 32.83 3.83
N ASN A 138 -1.46 31.55 3.64
CA ASN A 138 -1.12 30.64 4.73
C ASN A 138 0.41 30.64 4.97
N PRO A 139 0.89 31.14 6.12
CA PRO A 139 2.32 31.22 6.40
C PRO A 139 3.01 29.84 6.43
N HIS A 140 2.29 28.76 6.76
CA HIS A 140 2.84 27.40 6.72
C HIS A 140 3.17 26.94 5.29
N VAL A 141 2.35 27.33 4.31
CA VAL A 141 2.61 27.03 2.90
C VAL A 141 3.82 27.79 2.41
N ASN A 142 3.95 29.07 2.81
CA ASN A 142 5.12 29.90 2.47
C ASN A 142 6.41 29.32 3.07
N ALA A 143 6.36 28.83 4.32
CA ALA A 143 7.50 28.21 4.99
C ALA A 143 8.02 26.94 4.27
N LEU A 144 7.13 26.14 3.66
CA LEU A 144 7.56 24.99 2.84
C LEU A 144 8.40 25.41 1.64
N GLY A 145 8.19 26.62 1.12
CA GLY A 145 8.97 27.18 0.03
C GLY A 145 10.47 27.25 0.31
N ILE A 146 10.88 27.41 1.58
CA ILE A 146 12.29 27.42 2.01
C ILE A 146 13.01 26.11 1.65
N LEU A 147 12.27 25.01 1.52
CA LEU A 147 12.84 23.69 1.20
C LEU A 147 13.11 23.52 -0.31
N SER A 148 12.62 24.43 -1.16
CA SER A 148 12.78 24.35 -2.61
C SER A 148 14.26 24.51 -2.98
N ARG A 149 14.76 23.66 -3.86
CA ARG A 149 16.10 23.80 -4.47
C ARG A 149 15.89 24.32 -5.89
N ASP A 150 16.24 25.58 -6.12
CA ASP A 150 16.34 26.12 -7.49
C ASP A 150 17.57 25.53 -8.21
#